data_AF-A0A9D1PC46-F1
#
_entry.id   AF-A0A9D1PC46-F1
#
_cell.length_a   1.000
_cell.length_b   1.000
_cell.length_c   1.000
_cell.angle_alpha   90.00
_cell.angle_beta   90.00
_cell.angle_gamma   90.00
#
_symmetry.space_group_name_H-M   'P 1'
#
loop_
_entity.id
_entity.type
_entity.pdbx_description
1 polymer ?
#
loop_
_entity_poly.entity_id
_entity_poly.type
_entity_poly.pdbx_seq_one_letter_code
_entity_poly.pdbx_strand_id
1 'polypeptide(L)'
;MQINRITVRKDGVYVSKKDPDKPGPFQSCLSESFTRIYNEGGQKGLDQNIFDLVDSTLIELCGDHLSIKRYKDTLHSPEAKELFEEYRLKIEGIHEGLSGNDLRDYFFGFKTPRTIAYFNKRWEHKQTLCRQLAEICPPVKQRSKNAVEKKR
;
A
#
# COMPACT_ATOMS: atom_id res chain seq x y z
N MET A 1 11.83 4.58 0.90
CA MET A 1 11.91 4.95 -0.54
C MET A 1 10.82 5.95 -0.86
N GLN A 2 11.07 6.99 -1.66
CA GLN A 2 10.03 7.95 -2.06
C GLN A 2 9.52 7.66 -3.47
N ILE A 3 8.19 7.68 -3.67
CA ILE A 3 7.52 7.48 -4.96
C ILE A 3 6.66 8.71 -5.27
N ASN A 4 6.81 9.28 -6.46
CA ASN A 4 5.97 10.41 -6.89
C ASN A 4 5.00 10.09 -8.04
N ARG A 5 5.17 8.96 -8.73
CA ARG A 5 4.30 8.54 -9.83
C ARG A 5 4.36 7.03 -10.00
N ILE A 6 3.22 6.43 -10.30
CA ILE A 6 3.06 5.03 -10.68
C ILE A 6 2.30 5.04 -12.01
N THR A 7 2.75 4.27 -13.00
CA THR A 7 2.12 4.26 -14.33
C THR A 7 2.09 2.84 -14.86
N VAL A 8 0.88 2.36 -15.12
CA VAL A 8 0.68 1.08 -15.82
C VAL A 8 0.80 1.33 -17.32
N ARG A 9 1.64 0.53 -17.98
CA ARG A 9 1.84 0.49 -19.43
C ARG A 9 1.61 -0.94 -19.94
N LYS A 10 1.65 -1.13 -21.25
CA LYS A 10 1.43 -2.44 -21.89
C LYS A 10 2.45 -3.50 -21.45
N ASP A 11 3.67 -3.07 -21.19
CA ASP A 11 4.82 -3.87 -20.80
C ASP A 11 5.02 -4.00 -19.28
N GLY A 12 4.20 -3.31 -18.49
CA GLY A 12 4.18 -3.47 -17.04
C GLY A 12 4.01 -2.17 -16.26
N VAL A 13 4.34 -2.23 -14.97
CA VAL A 13 4.16 -1.12 -14.03
C VAL A 13 5.47 -0.38 -13.83
N TYR A 14 5.45 0.91 -14.17
CA TYR A 14 6.56 1.83 -13.97
C TYR A 14 6.37 2.62 -12.68
N VAL A 15 7.45 2.74 -11.91
CA VAL A 15 7.49 3.50 -10.67
C VAL A 15 8.55 4.58 -10.79
N SER A 16 8.14 5.82 -10.58
CA SER A 16 9.02 6.97 -10.48
C SER A 16 9.38 7.16 -9.01
N LYS A 17 10.62 6.82 -8.67
CA LYS A 17 11.11 6.76 -7.30
C LYS A 17 12.43 7.50 -7.12
N LYS A 18 12.74 7.84 -5.87
CA LYS A 18 14.07 8.27 -5.45
C LYS A 18 14.39 7.73 -4.06
N ASP A 19 15.68 7.65 -3.81
CA ASP A 19 16.23 7.40 -2.49
C ASP A 19 16.23 8.74 -1.72
N PRO A 20 15.57 8.84 -0.56
CA PRO A 20 15.53 10.10 0.20
C PRO A 20 16.93 10.58 0.62
N ASP A 21 17.88 9.66 0.80
CA ASP A 21 19.23 9.97 1.28
C ASP A 21 20.18 10.34 0.14
N LYS A 22 19.76 10.18 -1.13
CA LYS A 22 20.59 10.50 -2.30
C LYS A 22 20.07 11.74 -3.01
N PRO A 23 20.95 12.73 -3.28
CA PRO A 23 20.57 13.87 -4.10
C PRO A 23 20.28 13.42 -5.53
N GLY A 24 19.16 13.85 -6.09
CA GLY A 24 18.81 13.57 -7.48
C GLY A 24 17.32 13.69 -7.80
N PRO A 25 16.97 13.75 -9.10
CA PRO A 25 15.59 13.73 -9.52
C PRO A 25 14.95 12.36 -9.30
N PHE A 26 13.62 12.31 -9.27
CA PHE A 26 12.91 11.04 -9.36
C PHE A 26 13.22 10.35 -10.70
N GLN A 27 13.49 9.06 -10.65
CA GLN A 27 13.77 8.23 -11.81
C GLN A 27 12.66 7.20 -11.99
N SER A 28 12.16 7.09 -13.23
CA SER A 28 11.15 6.11 -13.60
C SER A 28 11.81 4.83 -14.10
N CYS A 29 11.52 3.71 -13.45
CA CYS A 29 11.96 2.38 -13.88
C CYS A 29 10.79 1.39 -13.88
N LEU A 30 10.90 0.35 -14.70
CA LEU A 30 10.00 -0.79 -14.63
C LEU A 30 10.16 -1.49 -13.27
N SER A 31 9.05 -1.82 -12.61
CA SER A 31 9.03 -2.60 -11.37
C SER A 31 8.51 -3.99 -11.68
N GLU A 32 9.40 -4.98 -11.69
CA GLU A 32 9.03 -6.38 -11.93
C GLU A 32 8.01 -6.89 -10.90
N SER A 33 8.22 -6.53 -9.62
CA SER A 33 7.31 -6.90 -8.53
C SER A 33 5.90 -6.33 -8.73
N PHE A 34 5.79 -5.02 -9.02
CA PHE A 34 4.46 -4.43 -9.26
C PHE A 34 3.84 -4.90 -10.56
N THR A 35 4.65 -5.21 -11.57
CA THR A 35 4.18 -5.82 -12.81
C THR A 35 3.57 -7.19 -12.55
N ARG A 36 4.24 -8.03 -11.76
CA ARG A 36 3.70 -9.34 -11.38
C ARG A 36 2.38 -9.21 -10.62
N ILE A 37 2.34 -8.37 -9.60
CA ILE A 37 1.14 -8.13 -8.78
C ILE A 37 -0.02 -7.60 -9.65
N TYR A 38 0.27 -6.67 -10.56
CA TYR A 38 -0.75 -6.14 -11.47
C TYR A 38 -1.24 -7.19 -12.47
N ASN A 39 -0.36 -8.06 -12.97
CA ASN A 39 -0.77 -9.13 -13.88
C ASN A 39 -1.64 -10.19 -13.18
N GLU A 40 -1.38 -10.47 -11.91
CA GLU A 40 -2.13 -11.45 -11.10
C GLU A 40 -3.46 -10.90 -10.59
N GLY A 41 -3.46 -9.68 -10.06
CA GLY A 41 -4.60 -9.10 -9.33
C GLY A 41 -5.19 -7.83 -9.97
N GLY A 42 -4.73 -7.44 -11.15
CA GLY A 42 -5.14 -6.21 -11.81
C GLY A 42 -4.82 -4.96 -11.00
N GLN A 43 -5.60 -3.90 -11.26
CA GLN A 43 -5.44 -2.63 -10.54
C GLN A 43 -5.72 -2.77 -9.04
N LYS A 44 -6.69 -3.60 -8.63
CA LYS A 44 -7.04 -3.80 -7.22
C LYS A 44 -5.91 -4.50 -6.45
N GLY A 45 -5.28 -5.51 -7.04
CA GLY A 45 -4.11 -6.16 -6.45
C GLY A 45 -2.93 -5.19 -6.29
N LEU A 46 -2.69 -4.35 -7.29
CA LEU A 46 -1.69 -3.29 -7.20
C LEU A 46 -2.03 -2.28 -6.09
N ASP A 47 -3.29 -1.83 -6.01
CA ASP A 47 -3.75 -0.89 -5.00
C ASP A 47 -3.58 -1.45 -3.58
N GLN A 48 -3.96 -2.70 -3.34
CA GLN A 48 -3.77 -3.40 -2.07
C GLN A 48 -2.29 -3.42 -1.66
N ASN A 49 -1.39 -3.75 -2.59
CA ASN A 49 0.04 -3.78 -2.29
C ASN A 49 0.60 -2.39 -1.99
N ILE A 50 0.16 -1.35 -2.69
CA ILE A 50 0.58 0.03 -2.41
C ILE A 50 0.15 0.45 -1.00
N PHE A 51 -1.09 0.16 -0.58
CA PHE A 51 -1.52 0.46 0.78
C PHE A 51 -0.70 -0.28 1.84
N ASP A 52 -0.40 -1.56 1.63
CA ASP A 52 0.44 -2.33 2.55
C ASP A 52 1.85 -1.72 2.71
N LEU A 53 2.47 -1.31 1.58
CA LEU A 53 3.81 -0.70 1.58
C LEU A 53 3.85 0.69 2.21
N VAL A 54 2.77 1.49 2.04
CA VAL A 54 2.65 2.81 2.67
C VAL A 54 2.47 2.64 4.17
N ASP A 55 1.56 1.76 4.60
CA ASP A 55 1.31 1.48 6.01
C ASP A 55 2.55 0.90 6.71
N SER A 56 3.33 0.04 6.02
CA SER A 56 4.58 -0.49 6.54
C SER A 56 5.76 0.49 6.50
N THR A 57 5.53 1.76 6.13
CA THR A 57 6.53 2.84 5.98
C THR A 57 7.70 2.53 5.05
N LEU A 58 7.60 1.49 4.21
CA LEU A 58 8.63 1.11 3.25
C LEU A 58 8.68 2.11 2.09
N ILE A 59 7.54 2.71 1.77
CA ILE A 59 7.41 3.75 0.76
C ILE A 59 6.72 5.00 1.32
N GLU A 60 7.12 6.15 0.78
CA GLU A 60 6.47 7.44 1.02
C GLU A 60 5.96 7.98 -0.32
N LEU A 61 4.71 8.45 -0.35
CA LEU A 61 4.08 9.02 -1.54
C LEU A 61 4.26 10.54 -1.57
N CYS A 62 5.09 11.05 -2.48
CA CYS A 62 5.49 12.46 -2.52
C CYS A 62 4.89 13.20 -3.73
N GLY A 63 4.33 14.38 -3.50
CA GLY A 63 3.72 15.21 -4.56
C GLY A 63 2.31 14.76 -4.96
N ASP A 64 1.70 15.42 -5.96
CA ASP A 64 0.25 15.33 -6.21
C ASP A 64 -0.12 14.72 -7.56
N HIS A 65 0.74 13.86 -8.10
CA HIS A 65 0.41 13.17 -9.33
C HIS A 65 -0.84 12.30 -9.14
N LEU A 66 -1.79 12.34 -10.08
CA LEU A 66 -3.09 11.65 -9.96
C LEU A 66 -2.97 10.15 -9.65
N SER A 67 -1.91 9.50 -10.14
CA SER A 67 -1.66 8.07 -9.87
C SER A 67 -1.38 7.77 -8.39
N ILE A 68 -0.81 8.71 -7.63
CA ILE A 68 -0.49 8.53 -6.21
C ILE A 68 -1.45 9.30 -5.30
N LYS A 69 -2.00 10.41 -5.80
CA LYS A 69 -2.91 11.27 -5.05
C LYS A 69 -4.14 10.50 -4.58
N ARG A 70 -4.67 9.59 -5.42
CA ARG A 70 -5.77 8.69 -5.04
C ARG A 70 -5.52 7.92 -3.74
N TYR A 71 -4.30 7.42 -3.52
CA TYR A 71 -3.98 6.67 -2.29
C TYR A 71 -3.91 7.59 -1.09
N LYS A 72 -3.29 8.77 -1.25
CA LYS A 72 -3.25 9.79 -0.19
C LYS A 72 -4.67 10.22 0.19
N ASP A 73 -5.49 10.57 -0.79
CA ASP A 73 -6.87 10.99 -0.57
C ASP A 73 -7.69 9.88 0.11
N THR A 74 -7.53 8.62 -0.31
CA THR A 74 -8.15 7.45 0.35
C THR A 74 -7.70 7.31 1.80
N LEU A 75 -6.39 7.39 2.10
CA LEU A 75 -5.90 7.26 3.47
C LEU A 75 -6.41 8.36 4.42
N HIS A 76 -6.76 9.53 3.89
CA HIS A 76 -7.31 10.64 4.69
C HIS A 76 -8.84 10.65 4.73
N SER A 77 -9.51 9.75 4.00
CA SER A 77 -10.97 9.65 3.94
C SER A 77 -11.58 9.21 5.28
N PRO A 78 -12.81 9.63 5.61
CA PRO A 78 -13.49 9.14 6.81
C PRO A 78 -13.70 7.62 6.79
N GLU A 79 -14.01 7.04 5.63
CA GLU A 79 -14.17 5.59 5.45
C GLU A 79 -12.89 4.83 5.79
N ALA A 80 -11.72 5.34 5.38
CA ALA A 80 -10.45 4.73 5.75
C ALA A 80 -10.18 4.81 7.26
N LYS A 81 -10.56 5.91 7.92
CA LYS A 81 -10.38 6.05 9.38
C LYS A 81 -11.19 5.01 10.14
N GLU A 82 -12.43 4.75 9.72
CA GLU A 82 -13.27 3.69 10.30
C GLU A 82 -12.63 2.30 10.09
N LEU A 83 -12.11 2.02 8.89
CA LEU A 83 -11.42 0.76 8.62
C LEU A 83 -10.16 0.57 9.46
N PHE A 84 -9.36 1.64 9.66
CA PHE A 84 -8.18 1.59 10.52
C PHE A 84 -8.56 1.37 11.99
N GLU A 85 -9.65 1.97 12.45
CA GLU A 85 -10.16 1.79 13.81
C GLU A 85 -10.66 0.37 14.05
N GLU A 86 -11.42 -0.21 13.12
CA GLU A 86 -11.81 -1.62 13.18
C GLU A 86 -10.61 -2.55 13.20
N TYR A 87 -9.60 -2.26 12.37
CA TYR A 87 -8.35 -3.01 12.36
C TYR A 87 -7.62 -2.91 13.70
N ARG A 88 -7.54 -1.71 14.28
CA ARG A 88 -6.94 -1.48 15.61
C ARG A 88 -7.61 -2.35 16.67
N LEU A 89 -8.94 -2.34 16.74
CA LEU A 89 -9.71 -3.15 17.71
C LEU A 89 -9.48 -4.65 17.52
N LYS A 90 -9.43 -5.14 16.27
CA LYS A 90 -9.12 -6.56 15.98
C LYS A 90 -7.72 -6.93 16.48
N ILE A 91 -6.75 -6.05 16.27
CA ILE A 91 -5.37 -6.29 16.72
C ILE A 91 -5.25 -6.22 18.25
N GLU A 92 -5.93 -5.30 18.91
CA GLU A 92 -5.98 -5.20 20.38
C GLU A 92 -6.58 -6.45 21.01
N GLY A 93 -7.72 -6.94 20.52
CA GLY A 93 -8.32 -8.18 21.02
C GLY A 93 -7.42 -9.41 20.86
N ILE A 94 -6.57 -9.45 19.83
CA ILE A 94 -5.58 -10.53 19.69
C ILE A 94 -4.43 -10.34 20.69
N HIS A 95 -3.98 -9.10 20.92
CA HIS A 95 -2.92 -8.81 21.90
C HIS A 95 -3.32 -9.18 23.33
N GLU A 96 -4.57 -8.93 23.72
CA GLU A 96 -5.10 -9.30 25.04
C GLU A 96 -5.01 -10.81 25.32
N GLY A 97 -5.04 -11.63 24.27
CA GLY A 97 -4.87 -13.09 24.36
C GLY A 97 -3.43 -13.58 24.51
N LEU A 98 -2.44 -12.67 24.58
CA LEU A 98 -1.02 -12.99 24.69
C LEU A 98 -0.49 -12.72 26.10
N SER A 99 0.38 -13.61 26.58
CA SER A 99 1.15 -13.32 27.80
C SER A 99 2.25 -12.30 27.52
N GLY A 100 2.75 -11.64 28.57
CA GLY A 100 3.92 -10.74 28.43
C GLY A 100 5.17 -11.44 27.87
N ASN A 101 5.32 -12.75 28.12
CA ASN A 101 6.40 -13.55 27.55
C ASN A 101 6.21 -13.79 26.05
N ASP A 102 4.97 -14.04 25.59
CA ASP A 102 4.69 -14.20 24.16
C ASP A 102 4.99 -12.90 23.39
N LEU A 103 4.67 -11.74 23.98
CA LEU A 103 4.99 -10.44 23.38
C LEU A 103 6.50 -10.22 23.33
N ARG A 104 7.22 -10.52 24.41
CA ARG A 104 8.69 -10.46 24.44
C ARG A 104 9.29 -11.34 23.34
N ASP A 105 8.80 -12.58 23.21
CA ASP A 105 9.30 -13.53 22.22
C ASP A 105 8.99 -13.08 20.79
N TYR A 106 7.82 -12.47 20.57
CA TYR A 106 7.45 -11.88 19.27
C TYR A 106 8.40 -10.75 18.86
N PHE A 107 8.77 -9.87 19.79
CA PHE A 107 9.63 -8.72 19.49
C PHE A 107 11.13 -9.06 19.46
N PHE A 108 11.59 -9.94 20.36
CA PHE A 108 13.02 -10.10 20.65
C PHE A 108 13.49 -11.55 20.81
N GLY A 109 12.58 -12.52 20.83
CA GLY A 109 12.90 -13.92 21.14
C GLY A 109 12.79 -14.87 19.96
N PHE A 110 12.74 -16.17 20.28
CA PHE A 110 12.59 -17.22 19.29
C PHE A 110 11.15 -17.29 18.77
N LYS A 111 10.99 -17.65 17.50
CA LYS A 111 9.65 -17.89 16.94
C LYS A 111 9.05 -19.15 17.56
N THR A 112 8.07 -18.97 18.43
CA THR A 112 7.26 -20.06 18.98
C THR A 112 6.05 -20.30 18.09
N PRO A 113 5.39 -21.47 18.16
CA PRO A 113 4.14 -21.69 17.46
C PRO A 113 3.08 -20.62 17.77
N ARG A 114 3.07 -20.09 18.99
CA ARG A 114 2.15 -19.04 19.43
C ARG A 114 2.47 -17.68 18.81
N THR A 115 3.74 -17.28 18.75
CA THR A 115 4.14 -16.01 18.12
C THR A 115 3.98 -16.05 16.59
N ILE A 116 4.17 -17.23 15.98
CA ILE A 116 3.86 -17.46 14.56
C ILE A 116 2.35 -17.35 14.31
N ALA A 117 1.51 -18.00 15.14
CA ALA A 117 0.06 -17.91 15.00
C ALA A 117 -0.44 -16.46 15.15
N TYR A 118 0.12 -15.71 16.11
CA TYR A 118 -0.14 -14.29 16.26
C TYR A 118 0.26 -13.49 15.02
N PHE A 119 1.47 -13.68 14.50
CA PHE A 119 1.95 -13.01 13.29
C PHE A 119 1.01 -13.28 12.10
N ASN A 120 0.62 -14.53 11.89
CA ASN A 120 -0.26 -14.92 10.79
C ASN A 120 -1.64 -14.25 10.91
N LYS A 121 -2.26 -14.27 12.10
CA LYS A 121 -3.54 -13.59 12.33
C LYS A 121 -3.45 -12.08 12.12
N ARG A 122 -2.40 -11.44 12.65
CA ARG A 122 -2.15 -10.01 12.44
C ARG A 122 -1.98 -9.70 10.94
N TRP A 123 -1.25 -10.54 10.23
CA TRP A 123 -1.06 -10.44 8.79
C TRP A 123 -2.39 -10.58 8.02
N GLU A 124 -3.24 -11.54 8.36
CA GLU A 124 -4.57 -11.72 7.76
C GLU A 124 -5.46 -10.48 7.92
N HIS A 125 -5.50 -9.92 9.13
CA HIS A 125 -6.24 -8.68 9.38
C HIS A 125 -5.66 -7.50 8.60
N LYS A 126 -4.34 -7.41 8.48
CA LYS A 126 -3.68 -6.38 7.67
C LYS A 126 -4.04 -6.52 6.19
N GLN A 127 -3.98 -7.74 5.64
CA GLN A 127 -4.36 -8.00 4.26
C GLN A 127 -5.83 -7.66 3.99
N THR A 128 -6.71 -7.92 4.97
CA THR A 128 -8.12 -7.53 4.91
C THR A 128 -8.29 -6.01 4.85
N LEU A 129 -7.60 -5.27 5.73
CA LEU A 129 -7.59 -3.80 5.73
C LEU A 129 -7.12 -3.25 4.37
N CYS A 130 -5.97 -3.71 3.87
CA CYS A 130 -5.44 -3.23 2.59
C CYS A 130 -6.37 -3.54 1.42
N ARG A 131 -7.08 -4.67 1.46
CA ARG A 131 -8.11 -5.01 0.47
C ARG A 131 -9.30 -4.05 0.55
N GLN A 132 -9.80 -3.76 1.75
CA GLN A 132 -10.91 -2.80 1.94
C GLN A 132 -10.52 -1.39 1.49
N LEU A 133 -9.31 -0.94 1.80
CA LEU A 133 -8.76 0.32 1.31
C LEU A 133 -8.66 0.34 -0.22
N ALA A 134 -8.23 -0.76 -0.84
CA ALA A 134 -8.21 -0.91 -2.29
C ALA A 134 -9.60 -0.83 -2.91
N GLU A 135 -10.64 -1.33 -2.23
CA GLU A 135 -12.02 -1.23 -2.71
C GLU A 135 -12.54 0.20 -2.76
N ILE A 136 -12.34 0.98 -1.70
CA ILE A 136 -12.75 2.39 -1.64
C ILE A 136 -11.84 3.33 -2.43
N CYS A 137 -10.66 2.86 -2.87
CA CYS A 137 -9.74 3.68 -3.65
C CYS A 137 -10.30 3.91 -5.07
N PRO A 138 -10.53 5.17 -5.49
CA PRO A 138 -11.13 5.47 -6.79
C PRO A 138 -10.17 5.07 -7.91
N PRO A 139 -10.63 4.59 -9.07
CA PRO A 139 -9.74 4.13 -10.14
C PRO A 139 -8.82 5.24 -10.66
N VAL A 140 -7.70 4.85 -11.29
CA VAL A 140 -6.80 5.82 -11.93
C VAL A 140 -7.58 6.58 -12.99
N LYS A 141 -7.73 7.90 -12.82
CA LYS A 141 -8.31 8.77 -13.86
C LYS A 141 -7.42 8.71 -15.10
N GLN A 142 -7.83 7.94 -16.11
CA GLN A 142 -7.20 8.01 -17.42
C GLN A 142 -7.52 9.39 -18.00
N ARG A 143 -6.50 10.10 -18.49
CA ARG A 143 -6.74 11.30 -19.30
C ARG A 143 -7.53 10.85 -20.53
N SER A 144 -8.78 11.27 -20.62
CA SER A 144 -9.56 11.15 -21.86
C SER A 144 -8.77 11.84 -22.97
N LYS A 145 -8.51 11.14 -24.09
CA LYS A 145 -7.81 11.67 -25.27
C LYS A 145 -8.55 12.80 -26.01
N ASN A 146 -9.58 13.39 -25.43
CA ASN A 146 -10.41 14.42 -26.06
C ASN A 146 -9.99 15.81 -25.58
N ALA A 147 -8.78 16.24 -25.93
CA ALA A 147 -8.35 17.63 -25.75
C ALA A 147 -7.26 18.06 -26.76
N VAL A 148 -7.24 17.45 -27.96
CA VAL A 148 -6.37 17.88 -29.07
C VAL A 148 -7.18 17.93 -30.37
N GLU A 149 -8.37 18.51 -30.34
CA GLU A 149 -9.07 19.00 -31.53
C GLU A 149 -9.84 20.26 -31.15
N LYS A 150 -9.12 21.37 -31.06
CA LYS A 150 -9.62 22.73 -31.34
C LYS A 150 -8.50 23.72 -31.02
N LYS A 151 -7.69 23.98 -32.05
CA LYS A 151 -7.04 25.27 -32.36
C LYS A 151 -6.22 25.03 -33.64
N ARG A 152 -6.92 25.05 -34.77
CA ARG A 152 -6.41 25.54 -36.05
C ARG A 152 -7.27 26.72 -36.43
#